data_AF-A0A8J8NUY7-F1
#
_entry.id   AF-A0A8J8NUY7-F1
#
_cell.length_a   1.000
_cell.length_b   1.000
_cell.length_c   1.000
_cell.angle_alpha   90.00
_cell.angle_beta   90.00
_cell.angle_gamma   90.00
#
_symmetry.space_group_name_H-M   'P 1'
#
loop_
_entity.id
_entity.type
_entity.pdbx_description
1 polymer ?
#
loop_
_entity_poly.entity_id
_entity_poly.type
_entity_poly.pdbx_seq_one_letter_code
_entity_poly.pdbx_strand_id
1 'polypeptide(L)'
;MIFIYFQLVNTVTVFGAEISTYMLQYDYSISQRTYASIAYCISGILGSLLIGNIIDRFKAFKSTQTGLALAIVIMLITTQYMLDKQVNEYVIIGVIALVGVPMNGISVVSYQFVSEVTYPVSEVQAVSFMNTINKFITFGSVQLFAAVINPTEKDNPQIMIFAGLAAIAIIPSLIVKEDLRRLNMKEVQKSEYIEETDILKQTQVQRQQLFQRASVIASSNIVDRLMVNPNNNRFSVFNDFGTLGRKATVAKGGPSRVTLLAGRLQEDGDSMNRTRGKSASSSSIQ
;
A
#
# COMPACT_ATOMS: atom_id res chain seq x y z
N MET A 1 -15.22 8.74 -8.23
CA MET A 1 -14.65 8.55 -9.58
C MET A 1 -13.44 7.60 -9.58
N ILE A 2 -12.41 7.80 -8.74
CA ILE A 2 -11.21 6.95 -8.75
C ILE A 2 -11.50 5.46 -8.55
N PHE A 3 -12.41 5.10 -7.64
CA PHE A 3 -12.81 3.71 -7.43
C PHE A 3 -13.45 3.08 -8.66
N ILE A 4 -14.34 3.80 -9.36
CA ILE A 4 -15.00 3.31 -10.59
C ILE A 4 -13.96 3.03 -11.68
N TYR A 5 -12.92 3.86 -11.79
CA TYR A 5 -11.80 3.61 -12.70
C TYR A 5 -11.11 2.28 -12.39
N PHE A 6 -10.72 2.06 -11.14
CA PHE A 6 -10.10 0.79 -10.74
C PHE A 6 -11.01 -0.42 -10.95
N GLN A 7 -12.33 -0.24 -10.83
CA GLN A 7 -13.26 -1.30 -11.14
C GLN A 7 -13.28 -1.67 -12.60
N LEU A 8 -13.33 -0.69 -13.51
CA LEU A 8 -13.35 -0.97 -14.95
C LEU A 8 -12.11 -1.76 -15.37
N VAL A 9 -10.95 -1.40 -14.79
CA VAL A 9 -9.69 -2.09 -15.05
C VAL A 9 -9.68 -3.51 -14.44
N ASN A 10 -10.18 -3.68 -13.22
CA ASN A 10 -10.22 -5.00 -12.56
C ASN A 10 -11.32 -5.93 -13.09
N THR A 11 -12.37 -5.40 -13.72
CA THR A 11 -13.46 -6.20 -14.30
C THR A 11 -12.94 -7.13 -15.40
N VAL A 12 -11.81 -6.82 -16.04
CA VAL A 12 -11.24 -7.71 -17.05
C VAL A 12 -10.76 -9.04 -16.45
N THR A 13 -10.47 -9.09 -15.13
CA THR A 13 -10.09 -10.33 -14.43
C THR A 13 -11.20 -11.38 -14.38
N VAL A 14 -12.44 -11.00 -14.68
CA VAL A 14 -13.59 -11.91 -14.82
C VAL A 14 -13.33 -12.97 -15.88
N PHE A 15 -12.49 -12.68 -16.89
CA PHE A 15 -12.04 -13.67 -17.87
C PHE A 15 -11.57 -14.97 -17.22
N GLY A 16 -10.84 -14.89 -16.10
CA GLY A 16 -10.32 -16.06 -15.38
C GLY A 16 -11.39 -17.02 -14.86
N ALA A 17 -12.59 -16.51 -14.53
CA ALA A 17 -13.70 -17.35 -14.05
C ALA A 17 -14.40 -18.12 -15.19
N GLU A 18 -14.30 -17.61 -16.42
CA GLU A 18 -15.03 -18.11 -17.59
C GLU A 18 -14.16 -18.93 -18.56
N ILE A 19 -12.87 -19.13 -18.26
CA ILE A 19 -11.93 -19.91 -19.10
C ILE A 19 -12.52 -21.27 -19.50
N SER A 20 -13.13 -21.98 -18.54
CA SER A 20 -13.74 -23.30 -18.77
C SER A 20 -14.96 -23.22 -19.70
N THR A 21 -15.74 -22.15 -19.60
CA THR A 21 -16.89 -21.88 -20.47
C THR A 21 -16.44 -21.59 -21.89
N TYR A 22 -15.39 -20.80 -22.09
CA TYR A 22 -14.86 -20.50 -23.44
C TYR A 22 -14.35 -21.74 -24.14
N MET A 23 -13.52 -22.51 -23.44
CA MET A 23 -12.93 -23.70 -24.04
C MET A 23 -13.97 -24.79 -24.34
N LEU A 24 -15.15 -24.75 -23.69
CA LEU A 24 -16.26 -25.66 -24.02
C LEU A 24 -16.72 -25.47 -25.48
N GLN A 25 -16.69 -24.25 -26.00
CA GLN A 25 -17.17 -23.91 -27.34
C GLN A 25 -16.29 -24.49 -28.46
N TYR A 26 -15.05 -24.82 -28.14
CA TYR A 26 -14.07 -25.36 -29.07
C TYR A 26 -13.86 -26.87 -28.87
N ASP A 27 -14.82 -27.55 -28.23
CA ASP A 27 -14.85 -29.00 -27.99
C ASP A 27 -13.68 -29.55 -27.13
N TYR A 28 -13.08 -28.72 -26.27
CA TYR A 28 -12.03 -29.19 -25.35
C TYR A 28 -12.61 -30.05 -24.19
N SER A 29 -11.91 -31.14 -23.89
CA SER A 29 -12.22 -32.06 -22.79
C SER A 29 -12.18 -31.35 -21.42
N ILE A 30 -12.94 -31.84 -20.46
CA ILE A 30 -13.01 -31.32 -19.08
C ILE A 30 -11.60 -31.24 -18.45
N SER A 31 -10.76 -32.25 -18.70
CA SER A 31 -9.39 -32.29 -18.16
C SER A 31 -8.54 -31.14 -18.70
N GLN A 32 -8.59 -30.87 -20.01
CA GLN A 32 -7.83 -29.80 -20.67
C GLN A 32 -8.25 -28.42 -20.15
N ARG A 33 -9.57 -28.20 -19.99
CA ARG A 33 -10.13 -26.96 -19.46
C ARG A 33 -9.71 -26.70 -18.02
N THR A 34 -9.65 -27.76 -17.22
CA THR A 34 -9.19 -27.72 -15.84
C THR A 34 -7.70 -27.37 -15.78
N TYR A 35 -6.87 -27.99 -16.61
CA TYR A 35 -5.44 -27.69 -16.68
C TYR A 35 -5.16 -26.25 -17.13
N ALA A 36 -5.90 -25.74 -18.11
CA ALA A 36 -5.78 -24.34 -18.55
C ALA A 36 -6.11 -23.35 -17.41
N SER A 37 -7.18 -23.61 -16.66
CA SER A 37 -7.61 -22.76 -15.54
C SER A 37 -6.59 -22.78 -14.39
N ILE A 38 -6.03 -23.95 -14.07
CA ILE A 38 -4.99 -24.08 -13.06
C ILE A 38 -3.70 -23.36 -13.51
N ALA A 39 -3.30 -23.54 -14.77
CA ALA A 39 -2.10 -22.90 -15.32
C ALA A 39 -2.23 -21.37 -15.33
N TYR A 40 -3.41 -20.85 -15.69
CA TYR A 40 -3.76 -19.43 -15.54
C TYR A 40 -3.54 -18.93 -14.12
N CYS A 41 -4.08 -19.64 -13.11
CA CYS A 41 -3.97 -19.25 -11.72
C CYS A 41 -2.52 -19.24 -11.22
N ILE A 42 -1.76 -20.31 -11.48
CA ILE A 42 -0.36 -20.43 -11.02
C ILE A 42 0.51 -19.36 -11.66
N SER A 43 0.44 -19.23 -12.98
CA SER A 43 1.20 -18.24 -13.72
C SER A 43 0.83 -16.81 -13.30
N GLY A 44 -0.46 -16.55 -13.09
CA GLY A 44 -0.92 -15.25 -12.60
C GLY A 44 -0.40 -14.92 -11.20
N ILE A 45 -0.36 -15.88 -10.27
CA ILE A 45 0.23 -15.67 -8.93
C ILE A 45 1.72 -15.31 -9.07
N LEU A 46 2.50 -16.10 -9.80
CA LEU A 46 3.92 -15.85 -10.02
C LEU A 46 4.18 -14.51 -10.71
N GLY A 47 3.42 -14.21 -11.75
CA GLY A 47 3.49 -12.95 -12.49
C GLY A 47 3.18 -11.74 -11.62
N SER A 48 2.19 -11.86 -10.73
CA SER A 48 1.80 -10.79 -9.81
C SER A 48 2.90 -10.43 -8.81
N LEU A 49 3.70 -11.42 -8.36
CA LEU A 49 4.86 -11.18 -7.49
C LEU A 49 5.97 -10.43 -8.23
N LEU A 50 6.24 -10.79 -9.49
CA LEU A 50 7.23 -10.10 -10.32
C LEU A 50 6.83 -8.65 -10.58
N ILE A 51 5.57 -8.42 -10.93
CA ILE A 51 5.03 -7.08 -11.21
C ILE A 51 5.02 -6.23 -9.95
N GLY A 52 4.65 -6.79 -8.79
CA GLY A 52 4.74 -6.11 -7.51
C GLY A 52 6.16 -5.61 -7.22
N ASN A 53 7.16 -6.49 -7.38
CA ASN A 53 8.57 -6.12 -7.21
C ASN A 53 9.05 -5.03 -8.19
N ILE A 54 8.54 -5.01 -9.43
CA ILE A 54 8.87 -3.98 -10.41
C ILE A 54 8.29 -2.63 -9.95
N ILE A 55 7.05 -2.61 -9.50
CA ILE A 55 6.38 -1.37 -9.07
C ILE A 55 7.03 -0.79 -7.82
N ASP A 56 7.43 -1.64 -6.87
CA ASP A 56 8.13 -1.19 -5.67
C ASP A 56 9.43 -0.44 -6.00
N ARG A 57 10.08 -0.78 -7.13
CA ARG A 57 11.30 -0.11 -7.61
C ARG A 57 11.02 1.16 -8.40
N PHE A 58 10.09 1.11 -9.36
CA PHE A 58 9.89 2.21 -10.31
C PHE A 58 8.85 3.24 -9.85
N LYS A 59 7.93 2.85 -8.95
CA LYS A 59 6.82 3.69 -8.43
C LYS A 59 5.96 4.38 -9.50
N ALA A 60 6.01 3.86 -10.74
CA ALA A 60 5.27 4.37 -11.89
C ALA A 60 3.96 3.59 -12.06
N PHE A 61 2.98 3.88 -11.20
CA PHE A 61 1.74 3.11 -11.12
C PHE A 61 0.91 3.26 -12.40
N LYS A 62 0.76 4.51 -12.89
CA LYS A 62 -0.04 4.79 -14.09
C LYS A 62 0.53 4.12 -15.35
N SER A 63 1.84 4.26 -15.58
CA SER A 63 2.50 3.68 -16.75
C SER A 63 2.45 2.16 -16.73
N THR A 64 2.67 1.55 -15.55
CA THR A 64 2.63 0.10 -15.41
C THR A 64 1.21 -0.43 -15.62
N GLN A 65 0.20 0.24 -15.06
CA GLN A 65 -1.20 -0.14 -15.25
C GLN A 65 -1.64 -0.06 -16.72
N THR A 66 -1.22 1.00 -17.43
CA THR A 66 -1.52 1.17 -18.86
C THR A 66 -0.82 0.09 -19.71
N GLY A 67 0.45 -0.20 -19.42
CA GLY A 67 1.20 -1.24 -20.12
C GLY A 67 0.59 -2.63 -19.92
N LEU A 68 0.13 -2.94 -18.70
CA LEU A 68 -0.57 -4.19 -18.42
C LEU A 68 -1.93 -4.27 -19.10
N ALA A 69 -2.70 -3.19 -19.11
CA ALA A 69 -3.98 -3.14 -19.83
C ALA A 69 -3.79 -3.40 -21.35
N LEU A 70 -2.76 -2.82 -21.95
CA LEU A 70 -2.40 -3.08 -23.34
C LEU A 70 -1.97 -4.53 -23.56
N ALA A 71 -1.14 -5.07 -22.68
CA ALA A 71 -0.71 -6.47 -22.73
C ALA A 71 -1.91 -7.43 -22.64
N ILE A 72 -2.89 -7.12 -21.78
CA ILE A 72 -4.14 -7.89 -21.68
C ILE A 72 -4.88 -7.91 -23.00
N VAL A 73 -5.08 -6.75 -23.64
CA VAL A 73 -5.79 -6.67 -24.94
C VAL A 73 -5.09 -7.54 -25.99
N ILE A 74 -3.77 -7.41 -26.12
CA ILE A 74 -2.97 -8.19 -27.08
C ILE A 74 -3.09 -9.69 -26.79
N MET A 75 -3.00 -10.09 -25.52
CA MET A 75 -3.04 -11.49 -25.13
C MET A 75 -4.44 -12.10 -25.31
N LEU A 76 -5.52 -11.36 -25.07
CA LEU A 76 -6.89 -11.81 -25.33
C LEU A 76 -7.17 -11.98 -26.82
N ILE A 77 -6.73 -11.03 -27.66
CA ILE A 77 -6.84 -11.15 -29.13
C ILE A 77 -6.04 -12.35 -29.63
N THR A 78 -4.82 -12.53 -29.12
CA THR A 78 -3.98 -13.68 -29.47
C THR A 78 -4.64 -14.99 -29.03
N THR A 79 -5.26 -15.03 -27.85
CA THR A 79 -5.96 -16.22 -27.35
C THR A 79 -7.15 -16.58 -28.24
N GLN A 80 -7.96 -15.61 -28.64
CA GLN A 80 -9.07 -15.81 -29.58
C GLN A 80 -8.56 -16.39 -30.92
N TYR A 81 -7.52 -15.77 -31.50
CA TYR A 81 -6.94 -16.24 -32.76
C TYR A 81 -6.41 -17.68 -32.67
N MET A 82 -5.80 -18.07 -31.54
CA MET A 82 -5.30 -19.43 -31.32
C MET A 82 -6.43 -20.44 -31.11
N LEU A 83 -7.54 -20.04 -30.47
CA LEU A 83 -8.72 -20.89 -30.33
C LEU A 83 -9.40 -21.13 -31.68
N ASP A 84 -9.57 -20.09 -32.50
CA ASP A 84 -10.16 -20.17 -33.84
C ASP A 84 -9.36 -21.11 -34.77
N LYS A 85 -8.04 -21.13 -34.63
CA LYS A 85 -7.15 -22.01 -35.40
C LYS A 85 -7.08 -23.45 -34.87
N GLN A 86 -7.76 -23.76 -33.76
CA GLN A 86 -7.72 -25.07 -33.09
C GLN A 86 -6.30 -25.61 -32.95
N VAL A 87 -5.39 -24.75 -32.47
CA VAL A 87 -3.98 -25.10 -32.29
C VAL A 87 -3.84 -26.17 -31.20
N ASN A 88 -2.70 -26.88 -31.19
CA ASN A 88 -2.39 -27.93 -30.22
C ASN A 88 -2.74 -27.52 -28.78
N GLU A 89 -3.39 -28.44 -28.06
CA GLU A 89 -3.85 -28.30 -26.68
C GLU A 89 -2.78 -27.74 -25.71
N TYR A 90 -1.52 -28.15 -25.84
CA TYR A 90 -0.46 -27.70 -24.95
C TYR A 90 -0.10 -26.23 -25.21
N VAL A 91 -0.21 -25.78 -26.46
CA VAL A 91 0.08 -24.39 -26.85
C VAL A 91 -1.00 -23.47 -26.29
N ILE A 92 -2.28 -23.83 -26.41
CA ILE A 92 -3.37 -23.00 -25.89
C ILE A 92 -3.32 -22.90 -24.35
N ILE A 93 -2.98 -24.00 -23.65
CA ILE A 93 -2.76 -23.99 -22.20
C ILE A 93 -1.62 -23.02 -21.85
N GLY A 94 -0.52 -23.05 -22.60
CA GLY A 94 0.61 -22.13 -22.41
C GLY A 94 0.22 -20.66 -22.63
N VAL A 95 -0.56 -20.36 -23.68
CA VAL A 95 -1.05 -18.99 -23.95
C VAL A 95 -1.98 -18.52 -22.83
N ILE A 96 -2.93 -19.35 -22.40
CA ILE A 96 -3.84 -19.04 -21.28
C ILE A 96 -3.06 -18.82 -19.97
N ALA A 97 -2.01 -19.61 -19.73
CA ALA A 97 -1.12 -19.39 -18.59
C ALA A 97 -0.44 -18.01 -18.67
N LEU A 98 0.05 -17.60 -19.85
CA LEU A 98 0.66 -16.28 -20.02
C LEU A 98 -0.33 -15.13 -19.88
N VAL A 99 -1.61 -15.31 -20.24
CA VAL A 99 -2.68 -14.32 -19.99
C VAL A 99 -2.85 -14.06 -18.49
N GLY A 100 -2.65 -15.06 -17.64
CA GLY A 100 -2.75 -14.93 -16.18
C GLY A 100 -1.80 -13.90 -15.58
N VAL A 101 -0.60 -13.74 -16.15
CA VAL A 101 0.44 -12.82 -15.65
C VAL A 101 -0.05 -11.37 -15.61
N PRO A 102 -0.44 -10.74 -16.74
CA PRO A 102 -0.88 -9.36 -16.72
C PRO A 102 -2.27 -9.19 -16.06
N MET A 103 -3.13 -10.22 -16.10
CA MET A 103 -4.44 -10.23 -15.42
C MET A 103 -4.35 -10.11 -13.90
N ASN A 104 -3.49 -10.89 -13.26
CA ASN A 104 -3.30 -10.77 -11.81
C ASN A 104 -2.39 -9.57 -11.48
N GLY A 105 -1.42 -9.29 -12.35
CA GLY A 105 -0.54 -8.13 -12.23
C GLY A 105 -1.30 -6.81 -12.11
N ILE A 106 -2.28 -6.57 -13.01
CA ILE A 106 -3.05 -5.32 -13.02
C ILE A 106 -3.86 -5.12 -11.73
N SER A 107 -4.29 -6.22 -11.10
CA SER A 107 -4.97 -6.19 -9.81
C SER A 107 -4.03 -5.74 -8.69
N VAL A 108 -2.81 -6.29 -8.63
CA VAL A 108 -1.79 -5.89 -7.65
C VAL A 108 -1.45 -4.41 -7.79
N VAL A 109 -1.23 -3.94 -9.02
CA VAL A 109 -0.99 -2.50 -9.29
C VAL A 109 -2.15 -1.65 -8.78
N SER A 110 -3.38 -2.10 -9.04
CA SER A 110 -4.58 -1.37 -8.66
C SER A 110 -4.75 -1.27 -7.15
N TYR A 111 -4.45 -2.34 -6.40
CA TYR A 111 -4.52 -2.32 -4.93
C TYR A 111 -3.50 -1.34 -4.33
N GLN A 112 -2.26 -1.37 -4.81
CA GLN A 112 -1.22 -0.46 -4.35
C GLN A 112 -1.54 0.99 -4.76
N PHE A 113 -2.00 1.22 -6.00
CA PHE A 113 -2.31 2.57 -6.46
C PHE A 113 -3.52 3.15 -5.71
N VAL A 114 -4.53 2.35 -5.38
CA VAL A 114 -5.63 2.77 -4.50
C VAL A 114 -5.11 3.22 -3.15
N SER A 115 -4.26 2.44 -2.49
CA SER A 115 -3.80 2.76 -1.13
C SER A 115 -2.97 4.04 -1.10
N GLU A 116 -2.21 4.32 -2.16
CA GLU A 116 -1.46 5.57 -2.33
C GLU A 116 -2.38 6.79 -2.54
N VAL A 117 -3.47 6.65 -3.32
CA VAL A 117 -4.40 7.76 -3.62
C VAL A 117 -5.35 8.04 -2.46
N THR A 118 -5.73 7.03 -1.68
CA THR A 118 -6.73 7.17 -0.60
C THR A 118 -6.15 7.61 0.74
N TYR A 119 -4.85 7.87 0.84
CA TYR A 119 -4.22 8.35 2.06
C TYR A 119 -4.93 9.62 2.60
N PRO A 120 -5.25 9.72 3.92
CA PRO A 120 -4.75 8.91 5.05
C PRO A 120 -5.62 7.71 5.45
N VAL A 121 -6.58 7.29 4.63
CA VAL A 121 -7.44 6.13 4.93
C VAL A 121 -6.59 4.85 5.05
N SER A 122 -6.98 3.94 5.96
CA SER A 122 -6.26 2.67 6.12
C SER A 122 -6.29 1.86 4.82
N GLU A 123 -5.13 1.31 4.44
CA GLU A 123 -4.95 0.52 3.22
C GLU A 123 -5.94 -0.64 3.12
N VAL A 124 -6.16 -1.33 4.25
CA VAL A 124 -7.10 -2.45 4.33
C VAL A 124 -8.52 -1.99 3.97
N GLN A 125 -9.00 -0.88 4.52
CA GLN A 125 -10.35 -0.38 4.21
C GLN A 125 -10.49 0.02 2.74
N ALA A 126 -9.49 0.71 2.17
CA ALA A 126 -9.53 1.16 0.79
C ALA A 126 -9.57 -0.02 -0.20
N VAL A 127 -8.71 -1.03 0.03
CA VAL A 127 -8.67 -2.25 -0.79
C VAL A 127 -9.92 -3.10 -0.60
N SER A 128 -10.42 -3.27 0.63
CA SER A 128 -11.66 -3.99 0.90
C SER A 128 -12.85 -3.33 0.21
N PHE A 129 -12.99 -2.01 0.31
CA PHE A 129 -14.06 -1.26 -0.35
C PHE A 129 -14.00 -1.40 -1.88
N MET A 130 -12.79 -1.29 -2.45
CA MET A 130 -12.59 -1.55 -3.87
C MET A 130 -13.02 -2.97 -4.26
N ASN A 131 -12.63 -3.99 -3.49
CA ASN A 131 -13.01 -5.37 -3.78
C ASN A 131 -14.50 -5.62 -3.66
N THR A 132 -15.19 -5.06 -2.67
CA THR A 132 -16.63 -5.20 -2.52
C THR A 132 -17.35 -4.65 -3.75
N ILE A 133 -17.02 -3.44 -4.20
CA ILE A 133 -17.62 -2.86 -5.41
C ILE A 133 -17.28 -3.71 -6.64
N ASN A 134 -16.04 -4.21 -6.74
CA ASN A 134 -15.63 -5.08 -7.85
C ASN A 134 -16.52 -6.30 -7.96
N LYS A 135 -16.81 -6.96 -6.83
CA LYS A 135 -17.65 -8.16 -6.80
C LYS A 135 -19.10 -7.88 -7.18
N PHE A 136 -19.67 -6.74 -6.78
CA PHE A 136 -21.01 -6.35 -7.23
C PHE A 136 -21.08 -6.13 -8.74
N ILE A 137 -20.10 -5.41 -9.30
CA ILE A 137 -20.04 -5.15 -10.74
C ILE A 137 -19.78 -6.46 -11.50
N THR A 138 -18.80 -7.24 -11.06
CA THR A 138 -18.46 -8.56 -11.63
C THR A 138 -19.67 -9.48 -11.67
N PHE A 139 -20.40 -9.59 -10.56
CA PHE A 139 -21.59 -10.42 -10.52
C PHE A 139 -22.65 -9.92 -11.51
N GLY A 140 -22.90 -8.61 -11.55
CA GLY A 140 -23.84 -8.02 -12.50
C GLY A 140 -23.44 -8.24 -13.96
N SER A 141 -22.15 -8.07 -14.29
CA SER A 141 -21.64 -8.27 -15.64
C SER A 141 -21.66 -9.75 -16.07
N VAL A 142 -21.32 -10.69 -15.18
CA VAL A 142 -21.47 -12.14 -15.47
C VAL A 142 -22.92 -12.50 -15.78
N GLN A 143 -23.89 -12.00 -15.01
CA GLN A 143 -25.31 -12.27 -15.29
C GLN A 143 -25.78 -11.65 -16.61
N LEU A 144 -25.34 -10.43 -16.91
CA LEU A 144 -25.63 -9.79 -18.19
C LEU A 144 -25.03 -10.58 -19.35
N PHE A 145 -23.79 -11.06 -19.20
CA PHE A 145 -23.12 -11.89 -20.19
C PHE A 145 -23.86 -13.22 -20.38
N ALA A 146 -24.19 -13.93 -19.31
CA ALA A 146 -24.96 -15.17 -19.39
C ALA A 146 -26.31 -15.01 -20.12
N ALA A 147 -26.94 -13.83 -20.04
CA ALA A 147 -28.19 -13.53 -20.74
C ALA A 147 -28.02 -13.20 -22.24
N VAL A 148 -26.86 -12.64 -22.62
CA VAL A 148 -26.58 -12.21 -24.01
C VAL A 148 -25.84 -13.29 -24.80
N ILE A 149 -25.17 -14.20 -24.10
CA ILE A 149 -24.23 -15.15 -24.65
C ILE A 149 -24.86 -16.54 -24.74
N ASN A 150 -25.00 -17.06 -25.96
CA ASN A 150 -25.35 -18.47 -26.20
C ASN A 150 -24.09 -19.34 -26.07
N PRO A 151 -23.95 -20.19 -25.03
CA PRO A 151 -22.73 -20.97 -24.80
C PRO A 151 -22.46 -22.01 -25.89
N THR A 152 -23.48 -22.38 -26.67
CA THR A 152 -23.44 -23.47 -27.66
C THR A 152 -22.99 -23.05 -29.06
N GLU A 153 -22.87 -21.75 -29.34
CA GLU A 153 -22.47 -21.26 -30.67
C GLU A 153 -20.96 -21.06 -30.76
N LYS A 154 -20.35 -21.61 -31.82
CA LYS A 154 -18.90 -21.60 -32.07
C LYS A 154 -18.37 -20.21 -32.49
N ASP A 155 -19.25 -19.34 -32.98
CA ASP A 155 -18.94 -17.96 -33.43
C ASP A 155 -19.23 -16.89 -32.35
N ASN A 156 -19.21 -17.28 -31.07
CA ASN A 156 -19.60 -16.35 -30.02
C ASN A 156 -18.46 -15.34 -29.71
N PRO A 157 -18.69 -14.03 -29.86
CA PRO A 157 -17.64 -13.00 -29.70
C PRO A 157 -17.23 -12.75 -28.24
N GLN A 158 -17.39 -13.71 -27.32
CA GLN A 158 -17.23 -13.50 -25.88
C GLN A 158 -15.85 -12.94 -25.54
N ILE A 159 -14.78 -13.57 -26.02
CA ILE A 159 -13.40 -13.13 -25.74
C ILE A 159 -13.16 -11.74 -26.35
N MET A 160 -13.75 -11.44 -27.51
CA MET A 160 -13.66 -10.11 -28.12
C MET A 160 -14.39 -9.03 -27.30
N ILE A 161 -15.50 -9.37 -26.65
CA ILE A 161 -16.20 -8.47 -25.72
C ILE A 161 -15.31 -8.15 -24.51
N PHE A 162 -14.63 -9.15 -23.94
CA PHE A 162 -13.67 -8.92 -22.85
C PHE A 162 -12.45 -8.10 -23.30
N ALA A 163 -11.95 -8.34 -24.52
CA ALA A 163 -10.90 -7.53 -25.11
C ALA A 163 -11.37 -6.08 -25.33
N GLY A 164 -12.61 -5.88 -25.76
CA GLY A 164 -13.24 -4.57 -25.90
C GLY A 164 -13.40 -3.85 -24.56
N LEU A 165 -13.85 -4.55 -23.51
CA LEU A 165 -13.89 -4.00 -22.15
C LEU A 165 -12.50 -3.60 -21.64
N ALA A 166 -11.49 -4.44 -21.90
CA ALA A 166 -10.10 -4.13 -21.56
C ALA A 166 -9.60 -2.88 -22.30
N ALA A 167 -9.94 -2.73 -23.58
CA ALA A 167 -9.60 -1.55 -24.36
C ALA A 167 -10.31 -0.29 -23.85
N ILE A 168 -11.59 -0.40 -23.48
CA ILE A 168 -12.33 0.71 -22.85
C ILE A 168 -11.69 1.10 -21.52
N ALA A 169 -11.18 0.14 -20.74
CA ALA A 169 -10.50 0.41 -19.47
C ALA A 169 -9.18 1.19 -19.62
N ILE A 170 -8.58 1.22 -20.82
CA ILE A 170 -7.39 2.05 -21.11
C ILE A 170 -7.75 3.53 -21.13
N ILE A 171 -8.94 3.91 -21.63
CA ILE A 171 -9.38 5.31 -21.76
C ILE A 171 -9.34 6.06 -20.43
N PRO A 172 -9.98 5.57 -19.33
CA PRO A 172 -9.90 6.25 -18.06
C PRO A 172 -8.49 6.16 -17.45
N SER A 173 -7.66 5.17 -17.82
CA SER A 173 -6.26 5.09 -17.40
C SER A 173 -5.44 6.28 -17.91
N LEU A 174 -5.72 6.74 -19.13
CA LEU A 174 -5.06 7.93 -19.70
C LEU A 174 -5.53 9.23 -19.02
N ILE A 175 -6.81 9.31 -18.64
CA ILE A 175 -7.43 10.52 -18.08
C ILE A 175 -7.10 10.72 -16.59
N VAL A 176 -6.95 9.65 -15.82
CA VAL A 176 -6.67 9.75 -14.38
C VAL A 176 -5.29 10.37 -14.16
N LYS A 177 -5.26 11.45 -13.37
CA LYS A 177 -4.02 12.06 -12.91
C LYS A 177 -3.40 11.18 -11.83
N GLU A 178 -2.11 10.91 -11.95
CA GLU A 178 -1.33 10.21 -10.95
C GLU A 178 -1.03 11.18 -9.81
N ASP A 179 -1.93 11.24 -8.82
CA ASP A 179 -1.76 12.04 -7.60
C ASP A 179 -1.32 11.10 -6.47
N LEU A 180 0.00 10.91 -6.36
CA LEU A 180 0.63 10.02 -5.39
C LEU A 180 0.75 10.72 -4.03
N ARG A 181 -0.40 10.91 -3.37
CA ARG A 181 -0.52 11.71 -2.14
C ARG A 181 0.41 11.25 -1.02
N ARG A 182 0.54 9.95 -0.80
CA ARG A 182 1.40 9.40 0.27
C ARG A 182 2.90 9.53 -0.06
N LEU A 183 3.31 9.43 -1.32
CA LEU A 183 4.70 9.71 -1.72
C LEU A 183 5.03 11.20 -1.54
N ASN A 184 4.13 12.08 -1.97
CA ASN A 184 4.29 13.52 -1.83
C ASN A 184 4.41 13.94 -0.36
N MET A 185 3.59 13.38 0.55
CA MET A 185 3.70 13.69 1.99
C MET A 185 5.01 13.19 2.62
N LYS A 186 5.49 12.00 2.25
CA LYS A 186 6.78 11.49 2.74
C LYS A 186 7.96 12.34 2.26
N GLU A 187 7.88 12.86 1.04
CA GLU A 187 8.90 13.76 0.49
C GLU A 187 8.91 15.10 1.23
N VAL A 188 7.73 15.72 1.41
CA VAL A 188 7.59 16.97 2.19
C VAL A 188 8.11 16.80 3.62
N GLN A 189 7.73 15.71 4.29
CA GLN A 189 8.19 15.44 5.65
C GLN A 189 9.71 15.23 5.69
N LYS A 190 10.29 14.54 4.69
CA LYS A 190 11.74 14.35 4.61
C LYS A 190 12.48 15.68 4.37
N SER A 191 11.97 16.57 3.53
CA SER A 191 12.58 17.89 3.32
C SER A 191 12.54 18.76 4.58
N GLU A 192 11.45 18.72 5.34
CA GLU A 192 11.30 19.47 6.58
C GLU A 192 12.29 18.98 7.65
N TYR A 193 12.47 17.65 7.79
CA TYR A 193 13.50 17.09 8.68
C TYR A 193 14.93 17.46 8.27
N ILE A 194 15.23 17.48 6.97
CA ILE A 194 16.56 17.88 6.48
C ILE A 194 16.81 19.34 6.87
N GLU A 195 15.83 20.23 6.64
CA GLU A 195 15.93 21.64 6.98
C GLU A 195 16.13 21.88 8.49
N GLU A 196 15.37 21.20 9.35
CA GLU A 196 15.53 21.30 10.80
C GLU A 196 16.93 20.83 11.27
N THR A 197 17.44 19.73 10.72
CA THR A 197 18.79 19.25 11.06
C THR A 197 19.89 20.20 10.62
N ASP A 198 19.73 20.87 9.49
CA ASP A 198 20.72 21.81 8.98
C ASP A 198 20.70 23.14 9.76
N ILE A 199 19.51 23.61 10.17
CA ILE A 199 19.36 24.75 11.10
C ILE A 199 20.06 24.45 12.44
N LEU A 200 19.88 23.24 12.99
CA LEU A 200 20.52 22.83 14.24
C LEU A 200 22.04 22.78 14.11
N LYS A 201 22.58 22.24 13.01
CA LYS A 201 24.02 22.23 12.74
C LYS A 201 24.59 23.64 12.63
N GLN A 202 23.95 24.53 11.87
CA GLN A 202 24.40 25.93 11.75
C GLN A 202 24.40 26.65 13.10
N THR A 203 23.36 26.43 13.91
CA THR A 203 23.27 27.00 15.26
C THR A 203 24.41 26.51 16.15
N GLN A 204 24.80 25.23 16.05
CA GLN A 204 25.93 24.70 16.81
C GLN A 204 27.27 25.32 16.37
N VAL A 205 27.51 25.46 15.06
CA VAL A 205 28.72 26.09 14.53
C VAL A 205 28.82 27.55 14.99
N GLN A 206 27.72 28.31 14.93
CA GLN A 206 27.68 29.68 15.43
C GLN A 206 27.99 29.76 16.92
N ARG A 207 27.43 28.85 17.73
CA ARG A 207 27.76 28.79 19.17
C ARG A 207 29.24 28.51 19.40
N GLN A 208 29.84 27.57 18.67
CA GLN A 208 31.28 27.28 18.80
C GLN A 208 32.16 28.48 18.41
N GLN A 209 31.80 29.21 17.36
CA GLN A 209 32.50 30.43 16.97
C GLN A 209 32.39 31.54 18.03
N LEU A 210 31.21 31.70 18.64
CA LEU A 210 31.02 32.64 19.75
C LEU A 210 31.88 32.26 20.96
N PHE A 211 31.95 30.98 21.33
CA PHE A 211 32.81 30.52 22.43
C PHE A 211 34.30 30.72 22.15
N GLN A 212 34.76 30.48 20.90
CA GLN A 212 36.14 30.78 20.51
C GLN A 212 36.45 32.28 20.55
N ARG A 213 35.54 33.15 20.10
CA ARG A 213 35.73 34.60 20.19
C ARG A 213 35.75 35.08 21.64
N ALA A 214 34.88 34.55 22.49
CA ALA A 214 34.82 34.89 23.90
C ALA A 214 36.08 34.46 24.66
N SER A 215 36.65 33.28 24.37
CA SER A 215 37.89 32.82 25.01
C SER A 215 39.10 33.68 24.64
N VAL A 216 39.19 34.14 23.39
CA VAL A 216 40.26 35.04 22.94
C VAL A 216 40.19 36.40 23.66
N ILE A 217 38.99 36.99 23.78
CA ILE A 217 38.79 38.28 24.49
C ILE A 217 39.06 38.15 26.01
N ALA A 218 38.71 37.01 26.61
CA ALA A 218 39.03 36.75 28.01
C ALA A 218 40.54 36.66 28.25
N SER A 219 41.31 36.12 27.29
CA SER A 219 42.76 36.04 27.42
C SER A 219 43.44 37.41 27.33
N SER A 220 42.99 38.31 26.45
CA SER A 220 43.58 39.66 26.33
C SER A 220 43.27 40.53 27.55
N ASN A 221 42.05 40.48 28.08
CA ASN A 221 41.67 41.26 29.26
C ASN A 221 42.30 40.78 30.57
N ILE A 222 42.69 39.50 30.66
CA ILE A 222 43.39 38.97 31.83
C ILE A 222 44.89 39.26 31.75
N VAL A 223 45.51 39.21 30.56
CA VAL A 223 46.93 39.56 30.39
C VAL A 223 47.17 41.06 30.62
N ASP A 224 46.28 41.93 30.14
CA ASP A 224 46.40 43.38 30.34
C ASP A 224 46.15 43.80 31.81
N ARG A 225 45.39 43.02 32.58
CA ARG A 225 45.20 43.25 34.03
C ARG A 225 46.23 42.56 34.93
N LEU A 226 47.04 41.64 34.39
CA LEU A 226 48.14 41.00 35.12
C LEU A 226 49.52 41.59 34.79
N MET A 227 49.62 42.52 33.84
CA MET A 227 50.80 43.38 33.69
C MET A 227 50.78 44.55 34.68
N VAL A 228 50.54 44.26 35.96
CA VAL A 228 50.80 45.20 37.06
C VAL A 228 52.24 44.99 37.50
N ASN A 229 53.09 45.89 37.01
CA ASN A 229 54.34 46.39 37.58
C ASN A 229 55.11 45.45 38.54
N PRO A 230 56.24 44.86 38.12
CA PRO A 230 57.06 43.97 38.96
C PRO A 230 57.77 44.66 40.14
N ASN A 231 57.59 45.97 40.36
CA ASN A 231 58.28 46.74 41.41
C ASN A 231 57.40 47.22 42.57
N ASN A 232 56.18 46.71 42.76
CA ASN A 232 55.35 47.11 43.89
C ASN A 232 54.92 45.93 44.77
N ASN A 233 55.64 45.73 45.88
CA ASN A 233 55.35 44.77 46.96
C ASN A 233 54.13 45.20 47.79
N ARG A 234 52.97 45.39 47.16
CA ARG A 234 51.71 45.56 47.88
C ARG A 234 50.61 44.70 47.28
N PHE A 235 50.53 43.50 47.83
CA PHE A 235 49.31 42.71 47.86
C PHE A 235 48.21 43.49 48.59
N SER A 236 47.10 43.74 47.92
CA SER A 236 45.82 44.04 48.59
C SER A 236 44.69 43.45 47.75
N VAL A 237 44.36 42.19 48.03
CA VAL A 237 43.08 41.62 47.59
C VAL A 237 42.04 42.06 48.60
N PHE A 238 41.18 42.95 48.13
CA PHE A 238 39.97 43.41 48.79
C PHE A 238 39.08 42.21 49.14
N ASN A 239 38.86 42.02 50.44
CA ASN A 239 37.69 41.34 50.98
C ASN A 239 36.51 42.30 50.84
N ASP A 240 35.52 41.96 50.01
CA ASP A 240 34.16 42.44 50.20
C ASP A 240 33.24 41.23 50.32
N PHE A 241 33.13 40.75 51.57
CA PHE A 241 32.20 39.73 52.00
C PHE A 241 30.89 40.43 52.42
N GLY A 242 29.96 40.56 51.48
CA GLY A 242 28.56 40.86 51.74
C GLY A 242 27.76 39.56 51.84
N THR A 243 27.57 39.07 53.06
CA THR A 243 26.71 37.94 53.41
C THR A 243 25.25 38.17 53.05
N LEU A 244 24.62 37.22 52.36
CA LEU A 244 23.27 36.74 52.68
C LEU A 244 23.07 35.35 52.06
N GLY A 245 23.09 34.34 52.92
CA GLY A 245 22.95 32.94 52.54
C GLY A 245 21.53 32.56 52.16
N ARG A 246 21.41 31.67 51.18
CA ARG A 246 20.37 30.63 51.15
C ARG A 246 21.01 29.31 50.82
N LYS A 247 20.76 28.35 51.71
CA LYS A 247 21.20 26.95 51.65
C LYS A 247 20.67 26.28 50.37
N ALA A 248 21.55 25.47 49.81
CA ALA A 248 21.30 24.52 48.74
C ALA A 248 20.43 23.34 49.21
N THR A 249 19.67 22.75 48.28
CA THR A 249 19.66 21.29 48.16
C THR A 249 19.49 20.88 46.69
N VAL A 250 20.53 20.26 46.16
CA VAL A 250 20.56 19.53 44.89
C VAL A 250 20.05 18.12 45.16
N ALA A 251 19.07 17.64 44.39
CA ALA A 251 18.69 16.22 44.35
C ALA A 251 18.99 15.68 42.94
N LYS A 252 19.94 14.74 42.88
CA LYS A 252 20.29 13.90 41.73
C LYS A 252 19.40 12.64 41.72
N GLY A 253 19.07 12.16 40.51
CA GLY A 253 18.91 10.73 40.21
C GLY A 253 17.47 10.19 40.15
N GLY A 254 17.07 9.70 38.96
CA GLY A 254 15.87 8.87 38.74
C GLY A 254 15.98 7.46 39.36
N PRO A 255 15.15 6.44 38.98
CA PRO A 255 14.25 6.35 37.84
C PRO A 255 12.76 6.08 38.21
N SER A 256 11.84 6.57 37.39
CA SER A 256 10.41 6.23 37.48
C SER A 256 10.17 4.82 36.96
N ARG A 257 10.02 3.87 37.89
CA ARG A 257 9.50 2.52 37.61
C ARG A 257 7.98 2.60 37.46
N VAL A 258 7.54 2.10 36.31
CA VAL A 258 6.19 1.60 36.02
C VAL A 258 5.69 0.74 37.17
N THR A 259 4.54 1.11 37.75
CA THR A 259 3.74 0.21 38.58
C THR A 259 2.33 0.17 37.99
N LEU A 260 2.01 -1.02 37.47
CA LEU A 260 0.70 -1.47 37.03
C LEU A 260 -0.33 -1.24 38.14
N LEU A 261 -1.37 -0.44 37.87
CA LEU A 261 -2.62 -0.56 38.61
C LEU A 261 -3.49 -1.60 37.90
N ALA A 262 -3.45 -2.81 38.44
CA ALA A 262 -4.45 -3.83 38.19
C ALA A 262 -5.76 -3.39 38.85
N GLY A 263 -6.73 -2.99 38.05
CA GLY A 263 -8.12 -2.85 38.48
C GLY A 263 -8.87 -4.15 38.21
N ARG A 264 -9.17 -4.91 39.26
CA ARG A 264 -10.15 -6.01 39.23
C ARG A 264 -10.96 -5.99 40.53
N LEU A 265 -12.23 -6.38 40.38
CA LEU A 265 -13.30 -6.53 41.37
C LEU A 265 -14.02 -5.19 41.64
N GLN A 266 -15.33 -5.07 41.38
CA GLN A 266 -16.40 -5.83 42.03
C GLN A 266 -17.68 -5.74 41.15
N GLU A 267 -18.24 -6.86 40.70
CA GLU A 267 -19.47 -7.51 41.21
C GLU A 267 -20.71 -6.59 41.26
N ASP A 268 -21.62 -6.83 40.31
CA ASP A 268 -23.05 -7.03 40.50
C ASP A 268 -23.54 -7.63 39.17
N GLY A 269 -24.27 -8.75 39.09
CA GLY A 269 -25.23 -9.28 40.04
C GLY A 269 -26.58 -9.32 39.33
N ASP A 270 -27.02 -10.53 38.97
CA ASP A 270 -28.40 -10.91 38.63
C ASP A 270 -29.02 -10.38 37.31
N SER A 271 -29.93 -11.08 36.63
CA SER A 271 -30.44 -12.45 36.60
C SER A 271 -31.56 -12.46 35.51
N MET A 272 -32.12 -13.63 35.20
CA MET A 272 -33.17 -13.94 34.19
C MET A 272 -32.61 -14.38 32.82
N ASN A 273 -32.46 -15.66 32.49
CA ASN A 273 -33.24 -16.89 32.71
C ASN A 273 -34.54 -17.00 31.89
N ARG A 274 -34.59 -18.10 31.11
CA ARG A 274 -35.71 -18.78 30.42
C ARG A 274 -36.16 -18.13 29.10
N THR A 275 -36.34 -18.86 28.00
CA THR A 275 -36.99 -20.17 27.79
C THR A 275 -36.41 -20.84 26.52
N ARG A 276 -35.82 -22.04 26.59
CA ARG A 276 -36.41 -23.35 26.22
C ARG A 276 -37.58 -23.32 25.21
N GLY A 277 -37.33 -23.89 24.03
CA GLY A 277 -38.32 -24.45 23.12
C GLY A 277 -37.71 -25.60 22.31
N LYS A 278 -37.90 -26.83 22.80
CA LYS A 278 -37.65 -28.09 22.09
C LYS A 278 -38.93 -28.48 21.34
N SER A 279 -38.79 -28.98 20.12
CA SER A 279 -39.45 -30.17 19.54
C SER A 279 -39.41 -30.05 18.01
N ALA A 280 -39.53 -31.08 17.18
CA ALA A 280 -39.08 -32.48 17.13
C ALA A 280 -39.79 -33.07 15.91
N SER A 281 -39.10 -33.93 15.13
CA SER A 281 -39.68 -34.90 14.16
C SER A 281 -40.41 -34.29 12.95
N SER A 282 -40.66 -34.93 11.81
CA SER A 282 -40.27 -36.15 11.08
C SER A 282 -41.05 -36.07 9.75
N SER A 283 -40.53 -36.53 8.62
CA SER A 283 -41.09 -37.62 7.77
C SER A 283 -40.92 -37.14 6.30
N SER A 284 -40.11 -37.79 5.45
CA SER A 284 -40.38 -38.93 4.55
C SER A 284 -41.46 -38.71 3.47
N ILE A 285 -41.10 -39.09 2.23
CA ILE A 285 -41.91 -39.45 1.04
C ILE A 285 -42.36 -38.27 0.14
N GLN A 286 -41.69 -38.06 -1.00
CA GLN A 286 -41.89 -38.68 -2.31
C GLN A 286 -40.66 -38.43 -3.20
#